data_AF-A0A761BJP9-F1
#
_entry.id   AF-A0A761BJP9-F1
#
_cell.length_a   1.000
_cell.length_b   1.000
_cell.length_c   1.000
_cell.angle_alpha   90.00
_cell.angle_beta   90.00
_cell.angle_gamma   90.00
#
_symmetry.space_group_name_H-M   'P 1'
#
loop_
_entity.id
_entity.type
_entity.pdbx_description
1 polymer ?
#
loop_
_entity_poly.entity_id
_entity_poly.type
_entity_poly.pdbx_seq_one_letter_code
_entity_poly.pdbx_strand_id
1 'polypeptide(L)'
;MSSMLPSISPELARIAPGFRALSINVIAAPIRDAQVGEIALKEACQAVINGQPAWAQAHIDAWNTVLKAFGAKPKRTPCSAEALRKRVLKDGTMAALDPVVDLYNAVSLRYAVPVGGENSAAYCGSPRLVFADGSETFDTLKEGQPATESPEPGEVIWRDDRGVTCRRWNWRQGVRTRLSASDKAMWF
;
A
#
# COMPACT_ATOMS: atom_id res chain seq x y z
N MET A 1 -9.77 -19.63 12.10
CA MET A 1 -8.74 -18.60 11.82
C MET A 1 -9.29 -17.27 12.30
N SER A 2 -8.54 -16.52 13.09
CA SER A 2 -8.97 -15.17 13.49
C SER A 2 -8.96 -14.28 12.24
N SER A 3 -10.05 -13.57 11.96
CA SER A 3 -10.09 -12.55 10.91
C SER A 3 -9.10 -11.44 11.27
N MET A 4 -8.28 -10.99 10.31
CA MET A 4 -7.51 -9.76 10.47
C MET A 4 -8.49 -8.60 10.44
N LEU A 5 -8.72 -8.01 11.61
CA LEU A 5 -9.54 -6.82 11.78
C LEU A 5 -8.63 -5.63 12.07
N PRO A 6 -8.38 -4.76 11.08
CA PRO A 6 -7.57 -3.58 11.31
C PRO A 6 -8.29 -2.60 12.24
N SER A 7 -7.53 -1.90 13.07
CA SER A 7 -8.03 -0.73 13.79
C SER A 7 -7.43 0.55 13.23
N ILE A 8 -8.21 1.62 13.21
CA ILE A 8 -7.80 2.93 12.75
C ILE A 8 -7.91 3.87 13.95
N SER A 9 -6.82 4.55 14.30
CA SER A 9 -6.85 5.52 15.40
C SER A 9 -7.88 6.61 15.12
N PRO A 10 -8.78 6.94 16.07
CA PRO A 10 -9.76 8.02 15.90
C PRO A 10 -9.13 9.38 15.60
N GLU A 11 -7.86 9.58 15.98
CA GLU A 11 -7.13 10.82 15.71
C GLU A 11 -6.97 11.10 14.22
N LEU A 12 -6.96 10.06 13.37
CA LEU A 12 -6.87 10.24 11.92
C LEU A 12 -8.08 10.97 11.34
N ALA A 13 -9.23 10.95 12.02
CA ALA A 13 -10.40 11.72 11.61
C ALA A 13 -10.14 13.24 11.60
N ARG A 14 -9.13 13.73 12.34
CA ARG A 14 -8.73 15.15 12.33
C ARG A 14 -8.13 15.58 10.99
N ILE A 15 -7.39 14.68 10.32
CA ILE A 15 -6.69 14.98 9.06
C ILE A 15 -7.39 14.37 7.84
N ALA A 16 -8.22 13.37 8.04
CA ALA A 16 -8.94 12.66 6.97
C ALA A 16 -10.34 12.20 7.45
N PRO A 17 -11.26 13.12 7.79
CA PRO A 17 -12.58 12.77 8.33
C PRO A 17 -13.45 11.92 7.38
N GLY A 18 -13.22 12.06 6.07
CA GLY A 18 -13.89 11.29 5.02
C GLY A 18 -13.23 9.94 4.71
N PHE A 19 -12.14 9.57 5.37
CA PHE A 19 -11.41 8.33 5.05
C PHE A 19 -12.31 7.11 5.24
N ARG A 20 -12.23 6.18 4.29
CA ARG A 20 -12.89 4.88 4.32
C ARG A 20 -11.85 3.83 3.93
N ALA A 21 -11.79 2.76 4.70
CA ALA A 21 -10.98 1.60 4.38
C ALA A 21 -11.89 0.45 3.97
N LEU A 22 -11.48 -0.28 2.94
CA LEU A 22 -11.99 -1.62 2.65
C LEU A 22 -10.92 -2.60 3.14
N SER A 23 -11.33 -3.66 3.83
CA SER A 23 -10.41 -4.71 4.27
C SER A 23 -10.85 -6.06 3.74
N ILE A 24 -9.93 -6.79 3.14
CA ILE A 24 -10.17 -8.09 2.51
C ILE A 24 -9.20 -9.11 3.11
N ASN A 25 -9.76 -10.18 3.68
CA ASN A 25 -9.00 -11.33 4.13
C ASN A 25 -9.08 -12.42 3.05
N VAL A 26 -7.94 -12.95 2.63
CA VAL A 26 -7.86 -13.97 1.56
C VAL A 26 -7.15 -15.20 2.09
N ILE A 27 -7.81 -16.36 1.94
CA ILE A 27 -7.18 -17.67 2.07
C ILE A 27 -6.92 -18.18 0.66
N ALA A 28 -5.65 -18.39 0.32
CA ALA A 28 -5.24 -18.69 -1.04
C ALA A 28 -5.63 -20.11 -1.47
N ALA A 29 -6.25 -20.22 -2.64
CA ALA A 29 -6.32 -21.45 -3.40
C ALA A 29 -5.08 -21.61 -4.30
N PRO A 30 -4.79 -22.80 -4.86
CA PRO A 30 -3.76 -22.96 -5.87
C PRO A 30 -3.99 -22.03 -7.06
N ILE A 31 -2.95 -21.33 -7.49
CA ILE A 31 -2.98 -20.46 -8.67
C ILE A 31 -3.17 -21.34 -9.90
N ARG A 32 -4.24 -21.07 -10.66
CA ARG A 32 -4.55 -21.78 -11.90
C ARG A 32 -3.93 -21.11 -13.13
N ASP A 33 -3.86 -19.78 -13.09
CA ASP A 33 -3.29 -18.96 -14.15
C ASP A 33 -2.62 -17.73 -13.55
N ALA A 34 -1.29 -17.67 -13.64
CA ALA A 34 -0.49 -16.56 -13.14
C ALA A 34 -0.54 -15.33 -14.06
N GLN A 35 -0.94 -15.50 -15.34
CA GLN A 35 -0.97 -14.42 -16.32
C GLN A 35 -2.09 -13.42 -16.04
N VAL A 36 -3.12 -13.80 -15.27
CA VAL A 36 -4.24 -12.93 -14.89
C VAL A 36 -3.75 -11.63 -14.25
N GLY A 37 -2.72 -11.68 -13.39
CA GLY A 37 -2.14 -10.49 -12.76
C GLY A 37 -1.47 -9.57 -13.78
N GLU A 38 -0.61 -10.12 -14.64
CA GLU A 38 0.08 -9.36 -15.68
C GLU A 38 -0.90 -8.75 -16.70
N ILE A 39 -1.93 -9.51 -17.11
CA ILE A 39 -2.98 -9.04 -18.02
C ILE A 39 -3.73 -7.85 -17.40
N ALA A 40 -4.19 -7.99 -16.15
CA ALA A 40 -4.87 -6.92 -15.44
C ALA A 40 -3.99 -5.67 -15.29
N LEU A 41 -2.69 -5.85 -15.02
CA LEU A 41 -1.72 -4.76 -14.91
C LEU A 41 -1.56 -4.02 -16.24
N LYS A 42 -1.42 -4.74 -17.37
CA LYS A 42 -1.32 -4.15 -18.71
C LYS A 42 -2.57 -3.36 -19.07
N GLU A 43 -3.76 -3.90 -18.81
CA GLU A 43 -5.02 -3.20 -19.03
C GLU A 43 -5.12 -1.92 -18.19
N ALA A 44 -4.72 -1.98 -16.92
CA ALA A 44 -4.73 -0.83 -16.05
C ALA A 44 -3.73 0.25 -16.48
N CYS A 45 -2.56 -0.14 -17.00
CA CYS A 45 -1.62 0.79 -17.62
C CYS A 45 -2.24 1.50 -18.82
N GLN A 46 -2.94 0.77 -19.69
CA GLN A 46 -3.63 1.36 -20.85
C GLN A 46 -4.72 2.35 -20.42
N ALA A 47 -5.48 2.02 -19.37
CA ALA A 47 -6.49 2.94 -18.81
C ALA A 47 -5.85 4.25 -18.33
N VAL A 48 -4.70 4.18 -17.65
CA VAL A 48 -3.95 5.36 -17.19
C VAL A 48 -3.49 6.23 -18.35
N ILE A 49 -2.92 5.63 -19.40
CA ILE A 49 -2.49 6.33 -20.62
C ILE A 49 -3.68 7.03 -21.29
N ASN A 50 -4.84 6.39 -21.30
CA ASN A 50 -6.07 6.94 -21.85
C ASN A 50 -6.72 8.00 -20.92
N GLY A 51 -6.03 8.45 -19.86
CA GLY A 51 -6.53 9.48 -18.95
C GLY A 51 -7.63 8.99 -18.00
N GLN A 52 -7.77 7.68 -17.80
CA GLN A 52 -8.78 7.12 -16.92
C GLN A 52 -8.24 6.80 -15.51
N PRO A 53 -9.12 6.78 -14.50
CA PRO A 53 -10.49 7.30 -14.53
C PRO A 53 -10.48 8.84 -14.47
N ALA A 54 -11.59 9.49 -14.84
CA ALA A 54 -11.68 10.95 -14.86
C ALA A 54 -11.42 11.63 -13.50
N TRP A 55 -11.67 10.91 -12.40
CA TRP A 55 -11.43 11.40 -11.03
C TRP A 55 -10.00 11.20 -10.52
N ALA A 56 -9.10 10.61 -11.31
CA ALA A 56 -7.77 10.20 -10.84
C ALA A 56 -6.98 11.34 -10.21
N GLN A 57 -6.96 12.50 -10.87
CA GLN A 57 -6.23 13.67 -10.38
C GLN A 57 -6.82 14.18 -9.07
N ALA A 58 -8.15 14.27 -8.97
CA ALA A 58 -8.83 14.68 -7.74
C ALA A 58 -8.54 13.74 -6.56
N HIS A 59 -8.50 12.43 -6.79
CA HIS A 59 -8.12 11.46 -5.77
C HIS A 59 -6.65 11.61 -5.34
N ILE A 60 -5.73 11.79 -6.29
CA ILE A 60 -4.30 12.03 -5.99
C ILE A 60 -4.15 13.31 -5.16
N ASP A 61 -4.86 14.38 -5.50
CA ASP A 61 -4.79 15.66 -4.78
C ASP A 61 -5.39 15.58 -3.37
N ALA A 62 -6.45 14.79 -3.19
CA ALA A 62 -7.00 14.49 -1.87
C ALA A 62 -5.97 13.73 -1.00
N TRP A 63 -5.31 12.70 -1.54
CA TRP A 63 -4.23 12.01 -0.85
C TRP A 63 -3.06 12.95 -0.54
N ASN A 64 -2.67 13.80 -1.48
CA ASN A 64 -1.59 14.77 -1.28
C ASN A 64 -1.90 15.75 -0.14
N THR A 65 -3.16 16.14 0.02
CA THR A 65 -3.61 16.99 1.12
C THR A 65 -3.45 16.28 2.46
N VAL A 66 -3.93 15.04 2.55
CA VAL A 66 -3.82 14.22 3.79
C VAL A 66 -2.36 13.93 4.13
N LEU A 67 -1.54 13.54 3.16
CA LEU A 67 -0.12 13.28 3.35
C LEU A 67 0.61 14.51 3.91
N LYS A 68 0.32 15.71 3.39
CA LYS A 68 0.89 16.96 3.91
C LYS A 68 0.43 17.29 5.33
N ALA A 69 -0.79 16.92 5.70
CA ALA A 69 -1.36 17.23 7.02
C ALA A 69 -0.61 16.56 8.18
N PHE A 70 0.08 15.44 7.93
CA PHE A 70 0.98 14.80 8.91
C PHE A 70 2.48 15.01 8.58
N GLY A 71 2.80 15.99 7.73
CA GLY A 71 4.19 16.39 7.44
C GLY A 71 4.90 15.58 6.36
N ALA A 72 4.24 14.64 5.68
CA ALA A 72 4.83 13.95 4.54
C ALA A 72 5.00 14.92 3.34
N LYS A 73 5.93 14.57 2.44
CA LYS A 73 6.25 15.36 1.25
C LYS A 73 5.87 14.54 0.03
N PRO A 74 4.65 14.65 -0.53
CA PRO A 74 4.19 13.73 -1.59
C PRO A 74 5.04 13.71 -2.86
N LYS A 75 5.78 14.79 -3.14
CA LYS A 75 6.77 14.79 -4.23
C LYS A 75 7.91 13.77 -4.02
N ARG A 76 8.24 13.44 -2.77
CA ARG A 76 9.29 12.47 -2.37
C ARG A 76 8.71 11.15 -1.89
N THR A 77 7.60 11.21 -1.15
CA THR A 77 6.92 10.05 -0.55
C THR A 77 5.43 10.07 -0.94
N PRO A 78 5.12 9.87 -2.23
CA PRO A 78 3.74 9.84 -2.72
C PRO A 78 2.99 8.61 -2.18
N CYS A 79 1.66 8.64 -2.25
CA CYS A 79 0.88 7.42 -2.06
C CYS A 79 1.16 6.43 -3.20
N SER A 80 0.91 5.13 -2.96
CA SER A 80 1.18 4.07 -3.93
C SER A 80 0.50 4.33 -5.30
N ALA A 81 -0.76 4.75 -5.30
CA ALA A 81 -1.50 5.05 -6.53
C ALA A 81 -0.84 6.17 -7.37
N GLU A 82 -0.41 7.27 -6.74
CA GLU A 82 0.30 8.34 -7.44
C GLU A 82 1.66 7.87 -7.97
N ALA A 83 2.41 7.11 -7.17
CA ALA A 83 3.71 6.57 -7.57
C ALA A 83 3.60 5.66 -8.81
N LEU A 84 2.64 4.74 -8.80
CA LEU A 84 2.37 3.81 -9.89
C LEU A 84 1.94 4.57 -11.15
N ARG A 85 0.97 5.48 -11.04
CA ARG A 85 0.48 6.25 -12.19
C ARG A 85 1.56 7.13 -12.82
N LYS A 86 2.40 7.77 -12.00
CA LYS A 86 3.56 8.54 -12.50
C LYS A 86 4.53 7.67 -13.28
N ARG A 87 4.78 6.44 -12.83
CA ARG A 87 5.62 5.48 -13.56
C ARG A 87 5.01 5.12 -14.91
N VAL A 88 3.71 4.78 -14.94
CA VAL A 88 3.02 4.44 -16.20
C VAL A 88 3.00 5.62 -17.18
N LEU A 89 2.71 6.84 -16.73
CA LEU A 89 2.71 8.02 -17.61
C LEU A 89 4.10 8.33 -18.18
N LYS A 90 5.16 7.94 -17.47
CA LYS A 90 6.54 8.12 -17.92
C LYS A 90 6.98 7.02 -18.89
N ASP A 91 6.74 5.77 -18.52
CA ASP A 91 7.36 4.61 -19.17
C ASP A 91 6.37 3.86 -20.10
N GLY A 92 5.08 4.23 -20.09
CA GLY A 92 4.00 3.61 -20.86
C GLY A 92 3.57 2.22 -20.37
N THR A 93 4.32 1.60 -19.47
CA THR A 93 4.05 0.25 -18.98
C THR A 93 4.65 0.04 -17.59
N MET A 94 4.36 -1.13 -17.02
CA MET A 94 4.99 -1.64 -15.81
C MET A 94 5.43 -3.08 -16.03
N ALA A 95 6.62 -3.42 -15.55
CA ALA A 95 7.05 -4.82 -15.48
C ALA A 95 6.21 -5.56 -14.42
N ALA A 96 5.75 -6.76 -14.78
CA ALA A 96 5.12 -7.68 -13.84
C ALA A 96 6.12 -8.08 -12.74
N LEU A 97 5.62 -8.29 -11.53
CA LEU A 97 6.45 -8.61 -10.35
C LEU A 97 6.04 -9.93 -9.72
N ASP A 98 4.78 -10.02 -9.31
CA ASP A 98 4.17 -11.18 -8.68
C ASP A 98 2.67 -11.13 -9.00
N PRO A 99 2.02 -12.24 -9.38
CA PRO A 99 0.62 -12.21 -9.84
C PRO A 99 -0.36 -11.54 -8.87
N VAL A 100 -0.15 -11.68 -7.55
CA VAL A 100 -1.01 -11.05 -6.55
C VAL A 100 -0.68 -9.57 -6.40
N VAL A 101 0.61 -9.22 -6.46
CA VAL A 101 1.09 -7.84 -6.45
C VAL A 101 0.58 -7.06 -7.66
N ASP A 102 0.64 -7.68 -8.83
CA ASP A 102 0.20 -7.10 -10.09
C ASP A 102 -1.31 -6.82 -10.07
N LEU A 103 -2.11 -7.70 -9.46
CA LEU A 103 -3.55 -7.51 -9.30
C LEU A 103 -3.91 -6.28 -8.47
N TYR A 104 -3.36 -6.13 -7.26
CA TYR A 104 -3.72 -4.97 -6.44
C TYR A 104 -3.12 -3.66 -6.99
N ASN A 105 -1.97 -3.73 -7.67
CA ASN A 105 -1.41 -2.60 -8.41
C ASN A 105 -2.30 -2.21 -9.59
N ALA A 106 -2.87 -3.18 -10.31
CA ALA A 106 -3.83 -2.93 -11.38
C ALA A 106 -5.07 -2.21 -10.86
N VAL A 107 -5.62 -2.61 -9.71
CA VAL A 107 -6.72 -1.89 -9.04
C VAL A 107 -6.29 -0.46 -8.70
N SER A 108 -5.09 -0.28 -8.13
CA SER A 108 -4.59 1.04 -7.76
C SER A 108 -4.45 1.99 -8.95
N LEU A 109 -3.95 1.48 -10.07
CA LEU A 109 -3.84 2.20 -11.34
C LEU A 109 -5.23 2.52 -11.91
N ARG A 110 -6.10 1.52 -12.03
CA ARG A 110 -7.39 1.60 -12.72
C ARG A 110 -8.40 2.50 -12.01
N TYR A 111 -8.32 2.62 -10.69
CA TYR A 111 -9.28 3.41 -9.91
C TYR A 111 -8.66 4.63 -9.20
N ALA A 112 -7.34 4.80 -9.30
CA ALA A 112 -6.59 5.84 -8.59
C ALA A 112 -6.84 5.83 -7.07
N VAL A 113 -6.81 4.63 -6.47
CA VAL A 113 -6.98 4.40 -5.03
C VAL A 113 -5.79 3.59 -4.53
N PRO A 114 -5.11 3.96 -3.44
CA PRO A 114 -4.02 3.16 -2.88
C PRO A 114 -4.54 1.82 -2.37
N VAL A 115 -4.02 0.73 -2.93
CA VAL A 115 -4.21 -0.63 -2.41
C VAL A 115 -2.84 -1.19 -2.02
N GLY A 116 -2.79 -1.88 -0.90
CA GLY A 116 -1.64 -2.66 -0.47
C GLY A 116 -2.09 -4.08 -0.13
N GLY A 117 -1.13 -4.97 0.05
CA GLY A 117 -1.41 -6.31 0.54
C GLY A 117 -0.24 -6.84 1.35
N GLU A 118 -0.54 -7.65 2.34
CA GLU A 118 0.44 -8.16 3.29
C GLU A 118 0.21 -9.63 3.61
N ASN A 119 1.30 -10.35 3.87
CA ASN A 119 1.24 -11.70 4.39
C ASN A 119 0.74 -11.67 5.84
N SER A 120 -0.53 -12.01 6.04
CA SER A 120 -1.16 -11.99 7.36
C SER A 120 -0.56 -13.01 8.34
N ALA A 121 0.08 -14.08 7.84
CA ALA A 121 0.76 -15.04 8.72
C ALA A 121 2.04 -14.47 9.35
N ALA A 122 2.60 -13.39 8.78
CA ALA A 122 3.80 -12.73 9.30
C ALA A 122 3.49 -11.63 10.34
N TYR A 123 2.21 -11.33 10.57
CA TYR A 123 1.74 -10.35 11.55
C TYR A 123 1.84 -10.87 12.99
N CYS A 124 2.08 -9.95 13.92
CA CYS A 124 1.99 -10.19 15.36
C CYS A 124 0.90 -9.27 15.94
N GLY A 125 -0.22 -9.87 16.32
CA GLY A 125 -1.42 -9.13 16.69
C GLY A 125 -2.19 -8.62 15.47
N SER A 126 -3.01 -7.59 15.66
CA SER A 126 -3.86 -7.01 14.61
C SER A 126 -3.25 -5.75 13.98
N PRO A 127 -3.51 -5.46 12.68
CA PRO A 127 -3.03 -4.24 12.04
C PRO A 127 -3.61 -2.99 12.70
N ARG A 128 -2.79 -1.96 12.83
CA ARG A 128 -3.19 -0.67 13.39
C ARG A 128 -2.68 0.46 12.53
N LEU A 129 -3.58 1.36 12.14
CA LEU A 129 -3.25 2.62 11.48
C LEU A 129 -3.22 3.73 12.53
N VAL A 130 -2.04 4.23 12.83
CA VAL A 130 -1.80 5.16 13.96
C VAL A 130 -0.80 6.25 13.57
N PHE A 131 -0.71 7.29 14.40
CA PHE A 131 0.44 8.19 14.41
C PHE A 131 1.60 7.53 15.14
N ALA A 132 2.78 7.56 14.53
CA ALA A 132 4.01 7.06 15.09
C ALA A 132 4.49 7.95 16.24
N ASP A 133 5.10 7.34 17.26
CA ASP A 133 5.82 8.06 18.31
C ASP A 133 7.33 8.18 18.02
N GLY A 134 7.82 7.45 17.01
CA GLY A 134 9.20 7.45 16.55
C GLY A 134 10.07 6.39 17.23
N SER A 135 9.55 5.67 18.22
CA SER A 135 10.21 4.52 18.84
C SER A 135 10.02 3.23 18.05
N GLU A 136 9.08 3.22 17.08
CA GLU A 136 8.82 2.03 16.29
C GLU A 136 10.00 1.66 15.39
N THR A 137 10.16 0.36 15.15
CA THR A 137 11.13 -0.18 14.21
C THR A 137 10.47 -0.44 12.86
N PHE A 138 11.18 -0.13 11.78
CA PHE A 138 10.79 -0.40 10.41
C PHE A 138 11.92 -1.12 9.68
N ASP A 139 11.65 -2.34 9.25
CA ASP A 139 12.59 -3.15 8.49
C ASP A 139 12.56 -2.76 7.01
N THR A 140 13.75 -2.57 6.45
CA THR A 140 13.90 -2.03 5.10
C THR A 140 15.17 -2.57 4.44
N LEU A 141 15.35 -2.22 3.16
CA LEU A 141 16.59 -2.46 2.44
C LEU A 141 17.24 -1.11 2.11
N LYS A 142 18.53 -0.99 2.42
CA LYS A 142 19.40 0.13 2.03
C LYS A 142 20.58 -0.46 1.26
N GLU A 143 20.76 -0.01 0.02
CA GLU A 143 21.82 -0.53 -0.87
C GLU A 143 21.79 -2.07 -1.02
N GLY A 144 20.57 -2.64 -1.01
CA GLY A 144 20.35 -4.09 -1.11
C GLY A 144 20.59 -4.86 0.19
N GLN A 145 21.04 -4.21 1.27
CA GLN A 145 21.29 -4.84 2.56
C GLN A 145 20.15 -4.59 3.55
N PRO A 146 19.85 -5.54 4.45
CA PRO A 146 18.92 -5.33 5.55
C PRO A 146 19.32 -4.13 6.40
N ALA A 147 18.36 -3.24 6.65
CA ALA A 147 18.51 -2.10 7.52
C ALA A 147 17.27 -1.93 8.38
N THR A 148 17.43 -1.28 9.52
CA THR A 148 16.33 -0.85 10.39
C THR A 148 16.31 0.67 10.43
N GLU A 149 15.14 1.24 10.23
CA GLU A 149 14.87 2.67 10.39
C GLU A 149 13.73 2.86 11.40
N SER A 150 13.45 4.11 11.75
CA SER A 150 12.26 4.48 12.52
C SER A 150 11.42 5.50 11.75
N PRO A 151 10.09 5.50 11.94
CA PRO A 151 9.24 6.60 11.49
C PRO A 151 9.60 7.89 12.23
N GLU A 152 9.27 9.04 11.62
CA GLU A 152 9.33 10.30 12.36
C GLU A 152 8.13 10.37 13.33
N PRO A 153 8.27 10.97 14.53
CA PRO A 153 7.12 11.25 15.37
C PRO A 153 6.02 12.02 14.61
N GLY A 154 4.78 11.55 14.70
CA GLY A 154 3.64 12.10 13.96
C GLY A 154 3.48 11.57 12.53
N GLU A 155 4.36 10.68 12.04
CA GLU A 155 4.14 9.96 10.78
C GLU A 155 2.94 9.03 10.90
N VAL A 156 2.01 9.03 9.94
CA VAL A 156 0.95 8.02 9.91
C VAL A 156 1.51 6.70 9.38
N ILE A 157 1.33 5.62 10.12
CA ILE A 157 1.91 4.30 9.82
C ILE A 157 0.88 3.18 10.00
N TRP A 158 1.05 2.11 9.22
CA TRP A 158 0.54 0.80 9.61
C TRP A 158 1.59 0.10 10.46
N ARG A 159 1.14 -0.50 11.56
CA ARG A 159 1.98 -1.31 12.45
C ARG A 159 1.21 -2.49 13.03
N ASP A 160 1.97 -3.40 13.61
CA ASP A 160 1.48 -4.44 14.49
C ASP A 160 2.19 -4.36 15.85
N ASP A 161 2.15 -5.43 16.65
CA ASP A 161 2.77 -5.49 17.98
C ASP A 161 4.30 -5.46 17.92
N ARG A 162 4.90 -5.84 16.77
CA ARG A 162 6.35 -5.91 16.60
C ARG A 162 6.95 -4.65 16.01
N GLY A 163 6.24 -3.96 15.11
CA GLY A 163 6.77 -2.77 14.47
C GLY A 163 5.96 -2.30 13.28
N VAL A 164 6.52 -1.34 12.55
CA VAL A 164 5.90 -0.75 11.36
C VAL A 164 5.85 -1.77 10.23
N THR A 165 4.69 -1.89 9.57
CA THR A 165 4.49 -2.72 8.38
C THR A 165 4.41 -1.88 7.11
N CYS A 166 3.90 -0.65 7.21
CA CYS A 166 3.91 0.31 6.11
C CYS A 166 4.07 1.76 6.62
N ARG A 167 5.03 2.46 6.02
CA ARG A 167 5.36 3.86 6.31
C ARG A 167 4.50 4.84 5.52
N ARG A 168 4.31 6.02 6.11
CA ARG A 168 3.56 7.17 5.53
C ARG A 168 2.23 6.73 4.90
N TRP A 169 1.45 5.99 5.67
CA TRP A 169 0.11 5.45 5.38
C TRP A 169 0.06 4.42 4.24
N ASN A 170 0.61 4.72 3.07
CA ASN A 170 0.54 3.87 1.88
C ASN A 170 1.70 4.15 0.92
N TRP A 171 2.87 4.51 1.46
CA TRP A 171 4.06 4.82 0.65
C TRP A 171 5.01 3.63 0.51
N ARG A 172 5.49 3.07 1.64
CA ARG A 172 6.53 2.03 1.63
C ARG A 172 6.25 0.95 2.65
N GLN A 173 6.04 -0.26 2.15
CA GLN A 173 5.91 -1.47 2.96
C GLN A 173 7.28 -1.96 3.47
N GLY A 174 7.28 -2.58 4.65
CA GLY A 174 8.41 -3.30 5.22
C GLY A 174 8.69 -4.61 4.48
N VAL A 175 9.74 -5.33 4.91
CA VAL A 175 10.13 -6.61 4.31
C VAL A 175 9.36 -7.77 4.95
N ARG A 176 9.19 -7.74 6.29
CA ARG A 176 8.65 -8.83 7.10
C ARG A 176 7.25 -9.28 6.67
N THR A 177 6.38 -8.34 6.34
CA THR A 177 4.97 -8.59 5.99
C THR A 177 4.73 -8.58 4.49
N ARG A 178 5.79 -8.51 3.67
CA ARG A 178 5.69 -8.58 2.21
C ARG A 178 5.01 -9.88 1.81
N LEU A 179 4.01 -9.78 0.93
CA LEU A 179 3.35 -10.95 0.35
C LEU A 179 4.03 -11.40 -0.95
N SER A 180 3.77 -12.65 -1.29
CA SER A 180 3.98 -13.25 -2.60
C SER A 180 2.81 -14.17 -2.93
N ALA A 181 2.72 -14.58 -4.19
CA ALA A 181 1.83 -15.59 -4.70
C ALA A 181 1.93 -16.96 -3.98
N SER A 182 3.00 -17.20 -3.22
CA SER A 182 3.18 -18.43 -2.44
C SER A 182 2.46 -18.42 -1.09
N ASP A 183 2.07 -17.24 -0.59
CA ASP A 183 1.47 -17.09 0.73
C ASP A 183 0.04 -17.64 0.80
N LYS A 184 -0.29 -18.25 1.94
CA LYS A 184 -1.59 -18.93 2.15
C LYS A 184 -2.66 -18.06 2.76
N ALA A 185 -2.26 -17.00 3.47
CA ALA A 185 -3.17 -16.09 4.15
C ALA A 185 -2.71 -14.65 3.93
N MET A 186 -3.52 -13.86 3.24
CA MET A 186 -3.21 -12.49 2.85
C MET A 186 -4.26 -11.52 3.38
N TRP A 187 -3.81 -10.31 3.67
CA TRP A 187 -4.65 -9.19 4.09
C TRP A 187 -4.44 -8.01 3.13
N PHE A 188 -5.53 -7.43 2.64
CA PHE A 188 -5.57 -6.24 1.80
C PHE A 188 -6.43 -5.16 2.45
#